data_AF-A0A8S2T316-F1
#
_entry.id   AF-A0A8S2T316-F1
#
_cell.length_a   1.000
_cell.length_b   1.000
_cell.length_c   1.000
_cell.angle_alpha   90.00
_cell.angle_beta   90.00
_cell.angle_gamma   90.00
#
_symmetry.space_group_name_H-M   'P 1'
#
loop_
_entity.id
_entity.type
_entity.pdbx_description
1 polymer ?
#
loop_
_entity_poly.entity_id
_entity_poly.type
_entity_poly.pdbx_seq_one_letter_code
_entity_poly.pdbx_strand_id
1 'polypeptide(L)'
;DESDDNVIVWYVDFGNTSLCSKTSLKQCSKELSSYPNQSKRCQLYGILSDKIDDAFTYLRDISDSENVKISIVKEKSLLSNVLLYADDICVNEKFGCDLNAIETSDTNV
;
A
#
# COMPACT_ATOMS: atom_id res chain seq x y z
N ASP A 1 35.15 17.88 1.10
CA ASP A 1 33.95 17.58 1.87
C ASP A 1 32.72 17.90 1.04
N GLU A 2 32.16 16.89 0.39
CA GLU A 2 30.95 17.02 -0.42
C GLU A 2 29.76 17.26 0.52
N SER A 3 29.08 18.38 0.32
CA SER A 3 27.97 18.80 1.18
C SER A 3 26.77 17.88 1.00
N ASP A 4 26.38 17.28 2.12
CA ASP A 4 25.16 16.50 2.35
C ASP A 4 23.90 17.40 2.22
N ASP A 5 23.71 18.12 1.12
CA ASP A 5 22.67 19.15 0.97
C ASP A 5 21.30 18.61 0.53
N ASN A 6 21.24 17.32 0.21
CA ASN A 6 20.01 16.64 -0.19
C ASN A 6 19.61 15.58 0.84
N VAL A 7 18.32 15.30 0.93
CA VAL A 7 17.76 14.23 1.77
C VAL A 7 16.69 13.45 1.00
N ILE A 8 16.50 12.19 1.37
CA ILE A 8 15.38 11.38 0.89
C ILE A 8 14.18 11.64 1.81
N VAL A 9 13.09 12.15 1.23
CA VAL A 9 11.83 12.35 1.93
C VAL A 9 10.82 11.28 1.56
N TRP A 10 9.98 10.89 2.51
CA TRP A 10 8.78 10.09 2.29
C TRP A 10 7.56 10.98 2.43
N TYR A 11 6.79 11.12 1.35
CA TYR A 11 5.55 11.90 1.34
C TYR A 11 4.42 11.08 1.94
N VAL A 12 4.12 11.30 3.22
CA VAL A 12 3.21 10.46 4.01
C VAL A 12 1.76 10.41 3.50
N ASP A 13 1.34 11.36 2.67
CA ASP A 13 -0.01 11.41 2.11
C ASP A 13 -0.12 10.72 0.75
N PHE A 14 0.99 10.62 0.02
CA PHE A 14 1.04 10.04 -1.32
C PHE A 14 1.76 8.68 -1.37
N GLY A 15 2.55 8.36 -0.35
CA GLY A 15 3.27 7.10 -0.23
C GLY A 15 4.58 7.00 -1.02
N ASN A 16 4.91 7.97 -1.88
CA ASN A 16 6.14 7.98 -2.67
C ASN A 16 7.34 8.58 -1.91
N THR A 17 8.55 8.29 -2.40
CA THR A 17 9.80 8.89 -1.90
C THR A 17 10.46 9.75 -2.98
N SER A 18 11.21 10.78 -2.58
CA SER A 18 12.00 11.59 -3.51
C SER A 18 13.24 12.17 -2.86
N LEU A 19 14.25 12.49 -3.68
CA LEU A 19 15.44 13.22 -3.26
C LEU A 19 15.17 14.73 -3.42
N CYS A 20 15.33 15.51 -2.36
CA CYS A 20 15.15 16.96 -2.41
C CYS A 20 16.22 17.69 -1.59
N SER A 21 16.45 18.97 -1.92
CA SER A 21 17.38 19.81 -1.16
C SER A 21 16.83 20.13 0.24
N LYS A 22 17.70 20.13 1.25
CA LYS A 22 17.39 20.57 2.62
C LYS A 22 16.82 22.00 2.64
N THR A 23 17.22 22.86 1.71
CA THR A 23 16.71 24.23 1.58
C THR A 23 15.25 24.34 1.12
N SER A 24 14.72 23.28 0.50
CA SER A 24 13.30 23.23 0.09
C SER A 24 12.37 22.80 1.22
N LEU A 25 12.91 22.27 2.32
CA LEU A 25 12.15 21.78 3.45
C LEU A 25 11.65 22.93 4.33
N LYS A 26 10.48 22.72 4.93
CA LYS A 26 9.87 23.64 5.89
C LYS A 26 9.42 22.88 7.12
N GLN A 27 9.40 23.56 8.26
CA GLN A 27 8.84 22.99 9.49
C GLN A 27 7.32 22.77 9.31
N CYS A 28 6.85 21.55 9.58
CA CYS A 28 5.42 21.25 9.59
C CYS A 28 4.74 21.95 10.79
N SER A 29 3.58 22.56 10.55
CA SER A 29 2.81 23.20 11.63
C SER A 29 2.17 22.13 12.52
N LYS A 30 1.90 22.47 13.79
CA LYS A 30 1.23 21.56 14.72
C LYS A 30 -0.15 21.10 14.23
N GLU A 31 -0.85 22.01 13.56
CA GLU A 31 -2.17 21.74 12.97
C GLU A 31 -2.06 20.69 11.86
N LEU A 32 -1.12 20.86 10.92
CA LEU A 32 -0.92 19.89 9.84
C LEU A 32 -0.40 18.54 10.36
N SER A 33 0.47 18.54 11.37
CA SER A 33 0.97 17.31 11.98
C SER A 33 -0.06 16.54 12.79
N SER A 34 -1.24 17.11 13.05
CA SER A 34 -2.32 16.45 13.80
C SER A 34 -3.15 15.49 12.94
N TYR A 35 -3.12 15.64 11.62
CA TYR A 35 -3.80 14.74 10.70
C TYR A 35 -3.04 13.41 10.59
N PRO A 36 -3.74 12.27 10.56
CA PRO A 36 -3.09 10.99 10.31
C PRO A 36 -2.54 10.96 8.87
N ASN A 37 -1.48 10.19 8.65
CA ASN A 37 -0.97 9.93 7.30
C ASN A 37 -2.09 9.40 6.40
N GLN A 38 -2.29 10.05 5.26
CA GLN A 38 -3.35 9.68 4.32
C GLN A 38 -2.99 8.43 3.51
N SER A 39 -1.70 8.19 3.23
CA SER A 39 -1.29 6.94 2.59
C SER A 39 -1.29 5.77 3.57
N LYS A 40 -1.81 4.63 3.13
CA LYS A 40 -1.79 3.36 3.89
C LYS A 40 -0.87 2.38 3.18
N ARG A 41 0.02 1.78 3.95
CA ARG A 41 0.93 0.76 3.43
C ARG A 41 0.24 -0.60 3.47
N CYS A 42 0.07 -1.18 2.29
CA CYS A 42 -0.65 -2.44 2.12
C CYS A 42 0.19 -3.42 1.28
N GLN A 43 -0.13 -4.71 1.41
CA GLN A 43 0.39 -5.78 0.57
C GLN A 43 -0.77 -6.72 0.20
N LEU A 44 -0.82 -7.15 -1.06
CA LEU A 44 -1.78 -8.17 -1.49
C LEU A 44 -1.51 -9.49 -0.76
N TYR A 45 -2.53 -10.03 -0.11
CA TYR A 45 -2.47 -11.32 0.56
C TYR A 45 -2.49 -12.48 -0.44
N GLY A 46 -1.69 -13.52 -0.18
CA GLY A 46 -1.80 -14.82 -0.86
C GLY A 46 -1.34 -14.85 -2.32
N ILE A 47 -0.58 -13.87 -2.79
CA ILE A 47 -0.03 -13.89 -4.16
C ILE A 47 1.08 -14.93 -4.27
N LEU A 48 1.01 -15.78 -5.29
CA LEU A 48 2.07 -16.75 -5.57
C LEU A 48 3.34 -16.06 -6.08
N SER A 49 4.50 -16.54 -5.63
CA SER A 49 5.79 -15.89 -5.95
C SER A 49 6.08 -15.81 -7.45
N ASP A 50 5.64 -16.79 -8.24
CA ASP A 50 5.78 -16.82 -9.70
C ASP A 50 4.75 -15.95 -10.44
N LYS A 51 3.84 -15.30 -9.71
CA LYS A 51 2.78 -14.41 -10.23
C LYS A 51 2.96 -12.95 -9.84
N ILE A 52 4.03 -12.59 -9.14
CA ILE A 52 4.25 -11.23 -8.64
C ILE A 52 4.30 -10.21 -9.78
N ASP A 53 5.03 -10.50 -10.87
CA ASP A 53 5.19 -9.56 -11.99
C ASP A 53 3.87 -9.36 -12.76
N ASP A 54 3.09 -10.43 -12.94
CA ASP A 54 1.76 -10.39 -13.54
C ASP A 54 0.80 -9.55 -12.68
N ALA A 55 0.81 -9.79 -11.35
CA ALA A 55 0.01 -9.04 -10.40
C ALA A 55 0.38 -7.55 -10.41
N PHE A 56 1.66 -7.24 -10.47
CA PHE A 56 2.14 -5.85 -10.49
C PHE A 56 1.78 -5.13 -11.79
N THR A 57 1.82 -5.84 -12.93
CA THR A 57 1.38 -5.30 -14.22
C THR A 57 -0.12 -4.99 -14.17
N TYR A 58 -0.93 -5.94 -13.72
CA TYR A 58 -2.38 -5.75 -13.60
C TYR A 58 -2.74 -4.60 -12.65
N LEU A 59 -2.05 -4.46 -11.52
CA LEU A 59 -2.25 -3.35 -10.58
C LEU A 59 -2.04 -1.98 -11.23
N ARG A 60 -1.09 -1.85 -12.15
CA ARG A 60 -0.88 -0.59 -12.89
C ARG A 60 -2.06 -0.30 -13.81
N ASP A 61 -2.56 -1.31 -14.50
CA ASP A 61 -3.68 -1.16 -15.43
C ASP A 61 -4.98 -0.75 -14.73
N ILE A 62 -5.16 -1.15 -13.46
CA ILE A 62 -6.34 -0.78 -12.65
C ILE A 62 -6.11 0.43 -11.73
N SER A 63 -4.93 1.05 -11.75
CA SER A 63 -4.58 2.10 -10.77
C SER A 63 -5.41 3.38 -10.92
N ASP A 64 -5.95 3.63 -12.11
CA ASP A 64 -6.85 4.75 -12.41
C ASP A 64 -8.34 4.35 -12.36
N SER A 65 -8.68 3.14 -11.89
CA SER A 65 -10.07 2.70 -11.75
C SER A 65 -10.79 3.44 -10.62
N GLU A 66 -12.01 3.91 -10.87
CA GLU A 66 -12.84 4.61 -9.88
C GLU A 66 -13.43 3.65 -8.82
N ASN A 67 -13.47 2.34 -9.08
CA ASN A 67 -14.16 1.35 -8.24
C ASN A 67 -13.19 0.34 -7.64
N VAL A 68 -12.28 0.82 -6.81
CA VAL A 68 -11.35 -0.03 -6.05
C VAL A 68 -11.78 -0.12 -4.58
N LYS A 69 -11.88 -1.34 -4.06
CA LYS A 69 -12.17 -1.61 -2.64
C LYS A 69 -11.08 -2.50 -2.05
N ILE A 70 -10.82 -2.35 -0.75
CA ILE A 70 -9.91 -3.23 -0.02
C ILE A 70 -10.63 -3.88 1.16
N SER A 71 -10.27 -5.13 1.47
CA SER A 71 -10.61 -5.79 2.72
C SER A 71 -9.34 -6.16 3.45
N ILE A 72 -9.25 -5.86 4.75
CA ILE A 72 -8.07 -6.17 5.56
C ILE A 72 -8.18 -7.60 6.08
N VAL A 73 -7.20 -8.43 5.73
CA VAL A 73 -7.11 -9.83 6.20
C VAL A 73 -6.29 -9.90 7.49
N LYS A 74 -5.15 -9.18 7.54
CA LYS A 74 -4.26 -9.14 8.71
C LYS A 74 -3.63 -7.77 8.82
N GLU A 75 -3.81 -7.12 9.96
CA GLU A 75 -3.15 -5.86 10.27
C GLU A 75 -1.90 -6.10 11.11
N LYS A 76 -0.75 -5.63 10.62
CA LYS A 76 0.46 -5.42 11.42
C LYS A 76 0.66 -3.91 11.54
N SER A 77 1.20 -3.44 12.66
CA SER A 77 1.36 -2.02 13.04
C SER A 77 1.53 -1.00 11.90
N LEU A 78 2.33 -1.29 10.85
CA LEU A 78 2.53 -0.41 9.70
C LEU A 78 2.25 -1.05 8.34
N LEU A 79 1.75 -2.29 8.28
CA LEU A 79 1.51 -3.03 7.05
C LEU A 79 0.22 -3.85 7.15
N SER A 80 -0.76 -3.51 6.32
CA SER A 80 -1.99 -4.29 6.17
C SER A 80 -1.85 -5.31 5.05
N ASN A 81 -2.19 -6.56 5.32
CA ASN A 81 -2.39 -7.58 4.29
C ASN A 81 -3.84 -7.48 3.82
N VAL A 82 -4.04 -7.27 2.51
CA VAL A 82 -5.34 -6.93 1.96
C VAL A 82 -5.75 -7.84 0.81
N LEU A 83 -7.06 -8.01 0.69
CA LEU A 83 -7.72 -8.38 -0.56
C LEU A 83 -8.08 -7.09 -1.29
N LEU A 84 -7.74 -7.03 -2.58
CA LEU A 84 -8.09 -5.91 -3.46
C LEU A 84 -9.22 -6.35 -4.38
N TYR A 85 -10.22 -5.48 -4.54
CA TYR A 85 -11.34 -5.67 -5.46
C TYR A 85 -11.36 -4.52 -6.45
N ALA A 86 -11.46 -4.85 -7.73
CA ALA A 86 -11.69 -3.90 -8.82
C ALA A 86 -12.99 -4.30 -9.53
N ASP A 87 -13.96 -3.38 -9.58
CA ASP A 87 -15.31 -3.66 -10.11
C ASP A 87 -15.94 -4.91 -9.48
N ASP A 88 -15.81 -5.02 -8.15
CA ASP A 88 -16.28 -6.14 -7.31
C ASP A 88 -15.64 -7.52 -7.60
N ILE A 89 -14.61 -7.57 -8.46
CA ILE A 89 -13.81 -8.79 -8.72
C ILE A 89 -12.57 -8.80 -7.83
N CYS A 90 -12.36 -9.89 -7.08
CA CYS A 90 -11.14 -10.05 -6.28
C CYS A 90 -9.91 -10.21 -7.17
N VAL A 91 -8.96 -9.27 -7.05
CA VAL A 91 -7.71 -9.28 -7.80
C VAL A 91 -6.78 -10.39 -7.30
N ASN A 92 -6.77 -10.66 -6.00
CA ASN A 92 -5.86 -11.64 -5.40
C ASN A 92 -6.08 -13.07 -5.93
N GLU A 93 -7.33 -13.48 -6.18
CA GLU A 93 -7.67 -14.80 -6.72
C GLU A 93 -7.04 -15.06 -8.10
N LYS A 94 -6.93 -14.01 -8.94
CA LYS A 94 -6.29 -14.10 -10.26
C LYS A 94 -4.82 -14.52 -10.18
N PHE A 95 -4.18 -14.31 -9.04
CA PHE A 95 -2.76 -14.54 -8.82
C PHE A 95 -2.50 -15.58 -7.71
N GLY A 96 -3.48 -16.46 -7.48
CA GLY A 96 -3.32 -17.70 -6.71
C GLY A 96 -3.69 -17.63 -5.24
N CYS A 97 -4.34 -16.55 -4.79
CA CYS A 97 -4.93 -16.51 -3.46
C CYS A 97 -6.17 -17.40 -3.39
N ASP A 98 -6.20 -18.36 -2.46
CA ASP A 98 -7.40 -19.16 -2.15
C ASP A 98 -8.18 -18.48 -1.02
N LEU A 99 -9.36 -17.91 -1.33
CA LEU A 99 -10.19 -17.22 -0.36
C LEU A 99 -10.81 -18.17 0.68
N ASN A 100 -11.03 -19.44 0.35
CA ASN A 100 -11.62 -20.42 1.27
C ASN A 100 -10.67 -20.73 2.44
N ALA A 101 -9.36 -20.62 2.20
CA ALA A 101 -8.33 -20.77 3.22
C ALA A 101 -8.26 -19.58 4.20
N ILE A 102 -8.91 -18.46 3.87
CA ILE A 102 -8.97 -17.26 4.73
C ILE A 102 -10.14 -17.38 5.71
N GLU A 103 -11.34 -17.72 5.22
CA GLU A 103 -12.56 -17.83 6.04
C GLU A 103 -12.44 -18.91 7.13
N THR A 104 -11.71 -19.99 6.86
CA THR A 104 -11.46 -21.07 7.83
C THR A 104 -10.56 -20.68 9.00
N SER A 105 -9.86 -19.54 8.92
CA SER A 105 -9.00 -19.04 10.00
C SER A 105 -9.71 -18.13 11.01
N ASP A 106 -10.88 -17.60 10.65
CA ASP A 106 -11.67 -16.68 11.50
C ASP A 106 -12.72 -17.40 12.38
N THR A 107 -12.93 -18.70 12.20
CA THR A 107 -13.90 -19.50 13.00
C THR A 107 -13.35 -20.17 14.27
N ASN A 108 -12.15 -19.78 14.75
CA ASN A 108 -11.60 -20.26 16.03
C ASN A 108 -11.60 -19.19 17.13
N VAL A 109 -12.78 -18.65 17.46
CA VAL A 109 -13.04 -17.91 18.71
C VAL A 109 -14.21 -18.54 19.45
#